data_AF-A0A831S5J9-F1
#
_entry.id   AF-A0A831S5J9-F1
#
_cell.length_a   1.000
_cell.length_b   1.000
_cell.length_c   1.000
_cell.angle_alpha   90.00
_cell.angle_beta   90.00
_cell.angle_gamma   90.00
#
_symmetry.space_group_name_H-M   'P 1'
#
loop_
_entity.id
_entity.type
_entity.pdbx_description
1 polymer ?
#
loop_
_entity_poly.entity_id
_entity_poly.type
_entity_poly.pdbx_seq_one_letter_code
_entity_poly.pdbx_strand_id
1 'polypeptide(L)'
;MGVFNIQKRFKHNIKKYFLGIFTVGLFAGAYIIIPQIFPISYSSYKPTSNSQNIKKNTELVKPEKVFVATHVKTPKAVKAIYMTQCVVSTPSFRKSLVKLIEETELNSVVIDIKDFTGSIVFKSDNPLLKDNAGKGCRTSDIIEFIDKLHKKGIYVIGRITVFQDPYYTSI
;
A
#
# COMPACT_ATOMS: atom_id res chain seq x y z
N MET A 1 41.81 38.41 64.01
CA MET A 1 41.12 37.12 64.26
C MET A 1 39.78 37.12 63.55
N GLY A 2 39.62 36.30 62.52
CA GLY A 2 38.36 36.19 61.78
C GLY A 2 38.43 35.05 60.77
N VAL A 3 38.13 33.84 61.23
CA VAL A 3 38.17 32.62 60.41
C VAL A 3 36.95 32.62 59.47
N PHE A 4 37.20 32.71 58.17
CA PHE A 4 36.18 32.73 57.12
C PHE A 4 35.56 31.33 56.93
N ASN A 5 34.25 31.21 57.14
CA ASN A 5 33.52 29.95 57.13
C ASN A 5 33.06 29.58 55.69
N ILE A 6 33.95 28.91 54.94
CA ILE A 6 33.77 28.53 53.52
C ILE A 6 32.85 27.29 53.32
N GLN A 7 32.55 26.51 54.37
CA GLN A 7 31.80 25.25 54.23
C GLN A 7 30.30 25.42 53.88
N LYS A 8 29.70 26.59 54.12
CA LYS A 8 28.23 26.75 54.05
C LYS A 8 27.68 26.97 52.63
N ARG A 9 28.45 27.53 51.69
CA ARG A 9 28.00 27.80 50.30
C ARG A 9 28.07 26.59 49.36
N PHE A 10 28.96 25.63 49.60
CA PHE A 10 29.10 24.43 48.75
C PHE A 10 27.92 23.46 48.91
N LYS A 11 27.36 23.34 50.12
CA LYS A 11 26.29 22.40 50.46
C LYS A 11 24.95 22.69 49.76
N HIS A 12 24.72 23.93 49.32
CA HIS A 12 23.44 24.34 48.70
C HIS A 12 23.38 24.03 47.19
N ASN A 13 24.52 24.09 46.48
CA ASN A 13 24.56 23.79 45.05
C ASN A 13 24.62 22.28 44.76
N ILE A 14 25.22 21.47 45.65
CA ILE A 14 25.28 20.00 45.50
C ILE A 14 23.88 19.38 45.43
N LYS A 15 22.92 19.86 46.24
CA LYS A 15 21.53 19.38 46.20
C LYS A 15 20.85 19.60 44.85
N LYS A 16 21.18 20.68 44.14
CA LYS A 16 20.63 20.99 42.81
C LYS A 16 21.19 20.07 41.73
N TYR A 17 22.50 19.78 41.77
CA TYR A 17 23.12 18.81 40.87
C TYR A 17 22.62 17.39 41.11
N PHE A 18 22.42 17.00 42.37
CA PHE A 18 21.86 15.69 42.71
C PHE A 18 20.42 15.54 42.20
N LEU A 19 19.61 16.61 42.30
CA LEU A 19 18.26 16.64 41.75
C LEU A 19 18.26 16.52 40.22
N GLY A 20 19.18 17.21 39.52
CA GLY A 20 19.31 17.11 38.06
C GLY A 20 19.79 15.73 37.58
N ILE A 21 20.74 15.12 38.27
CA ILE A 21 21.19 13.74 37.95
C ILE A 21 20.05 12.75 38.19
N PHE A 22 19.28 12.92 39.27
CA PHE A 22 18.14 12.08 39.57
C PHE A 22 17.03 12.19 38.50
N THR A 23 16.69 13.40 38.05
CA THR A 23 15.67 13.57 37.00
C THR A 23 16.11 12.95 35.68
N VAL A 24 17.36 13.15 35.24
CA VAL A 24 17.90 12.54 34.02
C VAL A 24 17.91 11.01 34.12
N GLY A 25 18.33 10.47 35.27
CA GLY A 25 18.30 9.03 35.52
C GLY A 25 16.90 8.44 35.46
N LEU A 26 15.89 9.17 35.95
CA LEU A 26 14.49 8.74 35.93
C LEU A 26 13.94 8.70 34.50
N PHE A 27 14.23 9.71 33.67
CA PHE A 27 13.84 9.71 32.25
C PHE A 27 14.55 8.61 31.45
N ALA A 28 15.84 8.39 31.68
CA ALA A 28 16.59 7.32 31.01
C ALA A 28 16.08 5.92 31.42
N GLY A 29 15.80 5.72 32.70
CA GLY A 29 15.21 4.48 33.21
C GLY A 29 13.81 4.22 32.65
N ALA A 30 12.96 5.25 32.61
CA ALA A 30 11.63 5.15 32.02
C ALA A 30 11.70 4.80 30.53
N TYR A 31 12.61 5.40 29.76
CA TYR A 31 12.79 5.09 28.33
C TYR A 31 13.14 3.62 28.08
N ILE A 32 13.96 3.01 28.95
CA ILE A 32 14.36 1.60 28.81
C ILE A 32 13.26 0.65 29.30
N ILE A 33 12.54 1.00 30.38
CA ILE A 33 11.59 0.10 31.03
C ILE A 33 10.21 0.11 30.36
N ILE A 34 9.73 1.26 29.87
CA ILE A 34 8.37 1.40 29.29
C ILE A 34 8.10 0.43 28.12
N PRO A 35 9.01 0.23 27.14
CA PRO A 35 8.79 -0.70 26.03
C PRO A 35 8.68 -2.17 26.46
N GLN A 36 9.23 -2.55 27.62
CA GLN A 36 9.17 -3.91 28.15
C GLN A 36 7.81 -4.23 28.78
N ILE A 37 7.17 -3.22 29.39
CA ILE A 37 5.87 -3.37 30.07
C ILE A 37 4.72 -3.23 29.07
N PHE A 38 4.89 -2.42 28.02
CA PHE A 38 3.89 -2.22 26.96
C PHE A 38 4.40 -2.72 25.61
N PRO A 39 4.47 -4.05 25.39
CA PRO A 39 4.82 -4.59 24.08
C PRO A 39 3.75 -4.20 23.06
N ILE A 40 4.14 -3.34 22.12
CA ILE A 40 3.35 -3.02 20.94
C ILE A 40 3.16 -4.29 20.10
N SER A 41 1.94 -4.83 20.13
CA SER A 41 1.55 -5.96 19.29
C SER A 41 1.01 -5.44 17.96
N TYR A 42 1.71 -5.77 16.87
CA TYR A 42 1.21 -5.51 15.52
C TYR A 42 0.38 -6.71 15.06
N SER A 43 -0.90 -6.49 14.82
CA SER A 43 -1.74 -7.47 14.13
C SER A 43 -1.33 -7.51 12.66
N SER A 44 -0.42 -8.42 12.33
CA SER A 44 -0.15 -8.74 10.92
C SER A 44 -1.33 -9.57 10.42
N TYR A 45 -2.10 -9.01 9.48
CA TYR A 45 -3.14 -9.77 8.77
C TYR A 45 -2.47 -10.92 8.01
N LYS A 46 -2.51 -12.12 8.61
CA LYS A 46 -2.25 -13.35 7.88
C LYS A 46 -3.51 -13.64 7.07
N PRO A 47 -3.44 -13.70 5.73
CA PRO A 47 -4.57 -14.19 4.97
C PRO A 47 -4.84 -15.62 5.42
N THR A 48 -5.97 -15.82 6.10
CA THR A 48 -6.48 -17.15 6.41
C THR A 48 -6.83 -17.81 5.08
N SER A 49 -5.92 -18.64 4.57
CA SER A 49 -6.26 -19.65 3.59
C SER A 49 -7.20 -20.65 4.27
N ASN A 50 -8.49 -20.33 4.27
CA ASN A 50 -9.57 -21.27 4.59
C ASN A 50 -9.62 -22.33 3.49
N SER A 51 -8.64 -23.24 3.51
CA SER A 51 -8.80 -24.56 2.93
C SER A 51 -9.32 -25.44 4.05
N GLN A 52 -10.65 -25.61 4.09
CA GLN A 52 -11.38 -26.84 4.47
C GLN A 52 -12.80 -26.51 4.94
N ASN A 53 -13.76 -26.60 4.02
CA ASN A 53 -14.86 -27.57 4.06
C ASN A 53 -15.89 -27.19 2.98
N ILE A 54 -15.63 -27.64 1.74
CA ILE A 54 -16.68 -27.70 0.72
C ILE A 54 -17.58 -28.87 1.13
N LYS A 55 -18.62 -28.58 1.93
CA LYS A 55 -19.78 -29.47 2.02
C LYS A 55 -20.41 -29.53 0.64
N LYS A 56 -20.37 -30.73 0.07
CA LYS A 56 -20.95 -31.13 -1.20
C LYS A 56 -22.48 -31.03 -1.13
N ASN A 57 -23.02 -29.86 -1.46
CA ASN A 57 -24.38 -29.74 -1.96
C ASN A 57 -24.26 -29.48 -3.47
N THR A 58 -24.40 -30.55 -4.25
CA THR A 58 -24.49 -30.50 -5.71
C THR A 58 -25.88 -29.99 -6.07
N GLU A 59 -26.02 -28.68 -6.11
CA GLU A 59 -27.01 -28.02 -6.94
C GLU A 59 -26.33 -27.72 -8.28
N LEU A 60 -26.97 -28.11 -9.39
CA LEU A 60 -26.42 -28.03 -10.75
C LEU A 60 -26.24 -26.56 -11.18
N VAL A 61 -25.16 -25.94 -10.72
CA VAL A 61 -24.72 -24.63 -11.19
C VAL A 61 -24.09 -24.83 -12.57
N LYS A 62 -24.81 -24.37 -13.60
CA LYS A 62 -24.33 -24.12 -14.97
C LYS A 62 -22.88 -23.59 -14.90
N PRO A 63 -21.90 -24.14 -15.65
CA PRO A 63 -20.50 -23.76 -15.47
C PRO A 63 -20.36 -22.26 -15.72
N GLU A 64 -20.22 -21.51 -14.63
CA GLU A 64 -19.81 -20.13 -14.67
C GLU A 64 -18.43 -20.12 -15.28
N LYS A 65 -18.26 -19.31 -16.33
CA LYS A 65 -17.00 -19.20 -17.07
C LYS A 65 -15.93 -18.67 -16.10
N VAL A 66 -15.21 -19.58 -15.47
CA VAL A 66 -14.14 -19.23 -14.54
C VAL A 66 -13.13 -18.39 -15.32
N PHE A 67 -12.94 -17.14 -14.90
CA PHE A 67 -11.96 -16.26 -15.51
C PHE A 67 -10.56 -16.87 -15.29
N VAL A 68 -9.93 -17.32 -16.37
CA VAL A 68 -8.54 -17.79 -16.34
C VAL A 68 -7.66 -16.61 -16.66
N ALA A 69 -6.89 -16.15 -15.68
CA ALA A 69 -5.92 -15.07 -15.88
C ALA A 69 -4.83 -15.52 -16.85
N THR A 70 -4.82 -14.92 -18.05
CA THR A 70 -3.72 -15.07 -19.00
C THR A 70 -2.47 -14.39 -18.43
N HIS A 71 -1.32 -15.06 -18.48
CA HIS A 71 -0.06 -14.51 -17.99
C HIS A 71 0.94 -14.37 -19.14
N VAL A 72 1.49 -13.17 -19.31
CA VAL A 72 2.63 -12.92 -20.20
C VAL A 72 3.91 -12.99 -19.39
N LYS A 73 4.91 -13.73 -19.86
CA LYS A 73 6.21 -13.83 -19.18
C LYS A 73 6.87 -12.45 -19.13
N THR A 74 7.40 -12.08 -17.97
CA THR A 74 8.16 -10.84 -17.80
C THR A 74 9.31 -10.79 -18.81
N PRO A 75 9.39 -9.73 -19.64
CA PRO A 75 10.51 -9.54 -20.57
C PRO A 75 11.85 -9.39 -19.83
N LYS A 76 12.95 -9.79 -20.48
CA LYS A 76 14.30 -9.60 -19.92
C LYS A 76 14.63 -8.12 -19.67
N ALA A 77 14.20 -7.25 -20.58
CA ALA A 77 14.27 -5.80 -20.45
C ALA A 77 12.85 -5.24 -20.61
N VAL A 78 12.35 -4.62 -19.56
CA VAL A 78 11.01 -4.01 -19.53
C VAL A 78 11.10 -2.62 -20.15
N LYS A 79 10.34 -2.39 -21.22
CA LYS A 79 10.24 -1.10 -21.91
C LYS A 79 8.78 -0.69 -21.90
N ALA A 80 8.40 0.07 -20.88
CA ALA A 80 7.01 0.36 -20.57
C ALA A 80 6.66 1.83 -20.75
N ILE A 81 5.44 2.08 -21.22
CA ILE A 81 4.77 3.37 -21.09
C ILE A 81 3.80 3.35 -19.92
N TYR A 82 3.56 4.51 -19.34
CA TYR A 82 2.64 4.66 -18.21
C TYR A 82 1.29 5.21 -18.67
N MET A 83 0.22 4.53 -18.29
CA MET A 83 -1.16 4.95 -18.48
C MET A 83 -1.80 5.25 -17.13
N THR A 84 -2.19 6.51 -16.93
CA THR A 84 -2.99 6.90 -15.77
C THR A 84 -4.37 6.28 -15.85
N GLN A 85 -5.06 6.27 -14.72
CA GLN A 85 -6.41 5.75 -14.59
C GLN A 85 -7.38 6.36 -15.63
N CYS A 86 -7.27 7.66 -15.89
CA CYS A 86 -8.10 8.35 -16.89
C CYS A 86 -7.72 8.02 -18.33
N VAL A 87 -6.43 7.80 -18.61
CA VAL A 87 -5.96 7.38 -19.94
C VAL A 87 -6.51 5.99 -20.29
N VAL A 88 -6.42 5.05 -19.34
CA VAL A 88 -6.97 3.70 -19.51
C VAL A 88 -8.49 3.72 -19.69
N SER A 89 -9.17 4.63 -18.99
CA SER A 89 -10.62 4.83 -19.10
C SER A 89 -11.06 5.52 -20.40
N THR A 90 -10.13 5.98 -21.24
CA THR A 90 -10.43 6.69 -22.49
C THR A 90 -10.12 5.79 -23.70
N PRO A 91 -11.12 5.22 -24.39
CA PRO A 91 -10.90 4.21 -25.44
C PRO A 91 -10.05 4.67 -26.62
N SER A 92 -10.18 5.92 -27.05
CA SER A 92 -9.38 6.49 -28.13
C SER A 92 -7.91 6.59 -27.74
N PHE A 93 -7.63 7.04 -26.51
CA PHE A 93 -6.27 7.24 -26.04
C PHE A 93 -5.55 5.91 -25.81
N ARG A 94 -6.19 4.94 -25.14
CA ARG A 94 -5.60 3.60 -24.97
C ARG A 94 -5.29 2.95 -26.32
N LYS A 95 -6.13 3.15 -27.35
CA LYS A 95 -5.89 2.62 -28.71
C LYS A 95 -4.61 3.21 -29.33
N SER A 96 -4.42 4.52 -29.24
CA SER A 96 -3.22 5.19 -29.75
C SER A 96 -1.95 4.71 -29.04
N LEU A 97 -2.02 4.50 -27.73
CA LEU A 97 -0.88 4.04 -26.96
C LEU A 97 -0.57 2.55 -27.18
N VAL A 98 -1.59 1.70 -27.36
CA VAL A 98 -1.36 0.31 -27.76
C VAL A 98 -0.72 0.26 -29.15
N LYS A 99 -1.18 1.09 -30.09
CA LYS A 99 -0.58 1.20 -31.41
C LYS A 99 0.90 1.62 -31.32
N LEU A 100 1.23 2.60 -30.46
CA LEU A 100 2.61 2.99 -30.21
C LEU A 100 3.47 1.81 -29.70
N ILE A 101 2.92 0.97 -28.81
CA ILE A 101 3.63 -0.23 -28.33
C ILE A 101 3.88 -1.21 -29.49
N GLU A 102 2.90 -1.41 -30.37
CA GLU A 102 3.02 -2.32 -31.52
C GLU A 102 4.01 -1.84 -32.59
N GLU A 103 4.20 -0.52 -32.72
CA GLU A 103 5.04 0.10 -33.75
C GLU A 103 6.48 0.41 -33.30
N THR A 104 6.80 0.19 -32.01
CA THR A 104 8.10 0.55 -31.43
C THR A 104 8.73 -0.65 -30.70
N GLU A 105 9.89 -0.45 -30.09
CA GLU A 105 10.57 -1.43 -29.25
C GLU A 105 9.92 -1.64 -27.86
N LEU A 106 8.88 -0.87 -27.54
CA LEU A 106 8.12 -1.00 -26.31
C LEU A 106 7.48 -2.40 -26.25
N ASN A 107 7.40 -2.96 -25.05
CA ASN A 107 6.87 -4.31 -24.84
C ASN A 107 5.92 -4.41 -23.64
N SER A 108 5.74 -3.31 -22.92
CA SER A 108 5.05 -3.29 -21.64
C SER A 108 4.20 -2.04 -21.47
N VAL A 109 3.25 -2.11 -20.55
CA VAL A 109 2.46 -0.97 -20.10
C VAL A 109 2.29 -1.01 -18.59
N VAL A 110 2.45 0.13 -17.93
CA VAL A 110 2.06 0.35 -16.54
C VAL A 110 0.68 0.97 -16.52
N ILE A 111 -0.27 0.34 -15.83
CA ILE A 111 -1.66 0.78 -15.73
C ILE A 111 -1.98 1.09 -14.28
N ASP A 112 -2.52 2.27 -14.01
CA ASP A 112 -3.11 2.57 -12.71
C ASP A 112 -4.35 1.71 -12.46
N ILE A 113 -4.20 0.77 -11.52
CA ILE A 113 -5.33 0.03 -10.95
C ILE A 113 -5.94 0.84 -9.80
N LYS A 114 -5.09 1.54 -9.05
CA LYS A 114 -5.47 2.51 -8.03
C LYS A 114 -4.52 3.71 -8.06
N ASP A 115 -5.03 4.87 -8.44
CA ASP A 115 -4.24 6.09 -8.53
C ASP A 115 -4.10 6.82 -7.18
N PHE A 116 -3.51 8.02 -7.22
CA PHE A 116 -3.27 8.87 -6.05
C PHE A 116 -4.54 9.42 -5.40
N THR A 117 -5.70 9.32 -6.05
CA THR A 117 -6.99 9.69 -5.46
C THR A 117 -7.49 8.64 -4.48
N GLY A 118 -6.87 7.46 -4.44
CA GLY A 118 -7.33 6.32 -3.64
C GLY A 118 -8.42 5.48 -4.30
N SER A 119 -8.92 5.91 -5.47
CA SER A 119 -10.00 5.25 -6.20
C SER A 119 -9.46 4.11 -7.07
N ILE A 120 -10.16 2.98 -7.15
CA ILE A 120 -9.84 1.92 -8.11
C ILE A 120 -10.44 2.19 -9.49
N VAL A 121 -9.76 1.75 -10.56
CA VAL A 121 -10.20 1.98 -11.95
C VAL A 121 -11.41 1.14 -12.38
N PHE A 122 -11.69 0.02 -11.70
CA PHE A 122 -12.68 -0.97 -12.11
C PHE A 122 -13.77 -1.18 -11.06
N LYS A 123 -14.88 -1.77 -11.47
CA LYS A 123 -15.94 -2.18 -10.55
C LYS A 123 -15.59 -3.53 -9.92
N SER A 124 -15.52 -3.56 -8.59
CA SER A 124 -15.29 -4.78 -7.83
C SER A 124 -16.59 -5.27 -7.19
N ASP A 125 -16.80 -6.58 -7.22
CA ASP A 125 -17.87 -7.24 -6.47
C ASP A 125 -17.45 -7.57 -5.03
N ASN A 126 -16.18 -7.31 -4.68
CA ASN A 126 -15.70 -7.46 -3.31
C ASN A 126 -16.37 -6.41 -2.41
N PRO A 127 -17.08 -6.80 -1.33
CA PRO A 127 -17.75 -5.87 -0.42
C PRO A 127 -16.84 -4.77 0.12
N LEU A 128 -15.54 -5.04 0.33
CA LEU A 128 -14.57 -4.07 0.85
C LEU A 128 -14.17 -2.99 -0.18
N LEU A 129 -14.35 -3.28 -1.47
CA LEU A 129 -13.93 -2.43 -2.58
C LEU A 129 -15.13 -1.90 -3.39
N LYS A 130 -16.35 -2.35 -3.08
CA LYS A 130 -17.57 -2.04 -3.81
C LYS A 130 -17.82 -0.53 -3.89
N ASP A 131 -17.55 0.17 -2.79
CA ASP A 131 -17.79 1.61 -2.65
C ASP A 131 -16.52 2.43 -2.95
N ASN A 132 -15.40 1.78 -3.30
CA ASN A 132 -14.14 2.41 -3.71
C ASN A 132 -14.26 2.96 -5.15
N ALA A 133 -15.25 3.82 -5.36
CA ALA A 133 -15.47 4.55 -6.61
C ALA A 133 -14.78 5.91 -6.61
N GLY A 134 -14.57 6.50 -5.42
CA GLY A 134 -13.88 7.77 -5.18
C GLY A 134 -14.15 8.84 -6.24
N LYS A 135 -13.12 9.64 -6.57
CA LYS A 135 -13.17 10.71 -7.59
C LYS A 135 -12.40 10.38 -8.87
N GLY A 136 -11.74 9.22 -8.91
CA GLY A 136 -10.91 8.81 -10.04
C GLY A 136 -11.72 8.33 -11.24
N CYS A 137 -11.11 8.34 -12.43
CA CYS A 137 -11.72 7.83 -13.66
C CYS A 137 -11.98 6.32 -13.59
N ARG A 138 -12.95 5.80 -14.35
CA ARG A 138 -13.33 4.38 -14.27
C ARG A 138 -13.53 3.78 -15.65
N THR A 139 -13.27 2.49 -15.74
CA THR A 139 -13.63 1.68 -16.90
C THR A 139 -14.33 0.41 -16.47
N SER A 140 -15.31 -0.03 -17.27
CA SER A 140 -16.04 -1.28 -17.06
C SER A 140 -15.36 -2.48 -17.70
N ASP A 141 -14.43 -2.26 -18.64
CA ASP A 141 -13.88 -3.28 -19.53
C ASP A 141 -12.40 -3.59 -19.29
N ILE A 142 -11.91 -3.38 -18.06
CA ILE A 142 -10.48 -3.53 -17.74
C ILE A 142 -10.00 -4.96 -17.99
N ILE A 143 -10.86 -5.95 -17.71
CA ILE A 143 -10.53 -7.37 -17.84
C ILE A 143 -10.33 -7.72 -19.31
N GLU A 144 -11.27 -7.29 -20.17
CA GLU A 144 -11.21 -7.46 -21.62
C GLU A 144 -10.05 -6.70 -22.23
N PHE A 145 -9.71 -5.53 -21.69
CA PHE A 145 -8.58 -4.75 -22.15
C PHE A 145 -7.25 -5.46 -21.85
N ILE A 146 -7.04 -5.93 -20.62
CA ILE A 146 -5.84 -6.67 -20.23
C ILE A 146 -5.70 -7.97 -21.04
N ASP A 147 -6.80 -8.70 -21.28
CA ASP A 147 -6.79 -9.89 -22.12
C ASP A 147 -6.31 -9.58 -23.56
N LYS A 148 -6.77 -8.46 -24.15
CA LYS A 148 -6.31 -8.02 -25.46
C LYS A 148 -4.82 -7.68 -25.47
N LEU A 149 -4.31 -7.05 -24.42
CA LEU A 149 -2.87 -6.76 -24.28
C LEU A 149 -2.05 -8.06 -24.21
N HIS A 150 -2.50 -9.02 -23.39
CA HIS A 150 -1.84 -10.31 -23.25
C HIS A 150 -1.84 -11.12 -24.54
N LYS A 151 -2.94 -11.11 -25.31
CA LYS A 151 -3.01 -11.72 -26.64
C LYS A 151 -2.03 -11.12 -27.65
N LYS A 152 -1.68 -9.84 -27.47
CA LYS A 152 -0.66 -9.14 -28.26
C LYS A 152 0.76 -9.34 -27.71
N GLY A 153 0.93 -10.11 -26.62
CA GLY A 153 2.22 -10.30 -25.97
C GLY A 153 2.73 -9.08 -25.19
N ILE A 154 1.87 -8.09 -24.95
CA ILE A 154 2.23 -6.89 -24.19
C ILE A 154 2.18 -7.22 -22.69
N TYR A 155 3.29 -6.98 -22.00
CA TYR A 155 3.39 -7.23 -20.56
C TYR A 155 2.74 -6.10 -19.75
N VAL A 156 1.81 -6.45 -18.86
CA VAL A 156 1.02 -5.48 -18.09
C VAL A 156 1.52 -5.41 -16.64
N ILE A 157 1.74 -4.19 -16.16
CA ILE A 157 2.15 -3.89 -14.79
C ILE A 157 1.03 -3.08 -14.13
N GLY A 158 0.38 -3.65 -13.11
CA GLY A 158 -0.62 -2.96 -12.31
C GLY A 158 0.03 -2.05 -11.27
N ARG A 159 -0.16 -0.74 -11.38
CA ARG A 159 0.26 0.24 -10.38
C ARG A 159 -0.84 0.44 -9.35
N ILE A 160 -0.47 0.35 -8.08
CA ILE A 160 -1.35 0.59 -6.92
C ILE A 160 -0.62 1.56 -6.01
N THR A 161 -1.18 2.76 -5.84
CA THR A 161 -0.68 3.72 -4.85
C THR A 161 -1.05 3.23 -3.45
N VAL A 162 -0.14 3.24 -2.47
CA VAL A 162 -0.43 2.65 -1.14
C VAL A 162 -0.75 3.74 -0.11
N PHE A 163 0.21 4.61 0.21
CA PHE A 163 0.06 5.58 1.30
C PHE A 163 -0.57 6.91 0.90
N GLN A 164 -0.45 7.32 -0.36
CA GLN A 164 -1.18 8.47 -0.88
C GLN A 164 -2.58 8.01 -1.30
N ASP A 165 -3.44 7.88 -0.31
CA ASP A 165 -4.81 7.39 -0.47
C ASP A 165 -5.78 8.26 0.35
N PRO A 166 -6.17 9.44 -0.17
CA PRO A 166 -7.10 10.31 0.53
C PRO A 166 -8.48 9.67 0.72
N TYR A 167 -8.85 8.66 -0.08
CA TYR A 167 -10.13 7.96 0.07
C TYR A 167 -10.19 7.18 1.40
N TYR A 168 -9.11 6.51 1.80
CA TYR A 168 -9.07 5.80 3.09
C TYR A 168 -8.52 6.63 4.26
N THR A 169 -7.87 7.78 4.00
CA THR A 169 -7.37 8.65 5.07
C THR A 169 -8.27 9.84 5.38
N SER A 170 -9.29 10.13 4.57
CA SER A 170 -10.31 11.13 4.90
C SER A 170 -11.28 10.53 5.92
N ILE A 171 -10.85 10.51 7.18
CA ILE A 171 -11.68 10.21 8.36
C ILE A 171 -12.04 11.53 9.02
#